data_AF-Q4QK20-F1
#
_entry.id   AF-Q4QK20-F1
#
_cell.length_a   1.000
_cell.length_b   1.000
_cell.length_c   1.000
_cell.angle_alpha   90.00
_cell.angle_beta   90.00
_cell.angle_gamma   90.00
#
_symmetry.space_group_name_H-M   'P 1'
#
loop_
_entity.id
_entity.type
_entity.pdbx_description
1 polymer ?
#
loop_
_entity_poly.entity_id
_entity_poly.type
_entity_poly.pdbx_seq_one_letter_code
_entity_poly.pdbx_strand_id
1 'polypeptide(L)'
;MLERKHIKFVEIHHLFTQISLALGFTEQDIDKHSTNLAELIALWQQQEFVEVYVENKDRLFGRAKDSSLAYGASPYYIGLYHARLSYEENDPLVVLTFNYEDNPEQTTVSVRFMVDHDTLFGTKEEKFIQQRMKDIRKRIDDFIQLGNKK
;
A
#
# COMPACT_ATOMS: atom_id res chain seq x y z
N MET A 1 1.24 6.58 -17.60
CA MET A 1 2.66 6.89 -17.33
C MET A 1 3.13 5.89 -16.30
N LEU A 2 4.28 5.26 -16.54
CA LEU A 2 4.89 4.26 -15.68
C LEU A 2 6.26 4.78 -15.28
N GLU A 3 6.49 4.93 -13.98
CA GLU A 3 7.72 5.44 -13.39
C GLU A 3 8.43 4.30 -12.65
N ARG A 4 9.77 4.31 -12.64
CA ARG A 4 10.55 3.39 -11.80
C ARG A 4 11.13 4.15 -10.62
N LYS A 5 10.71 3.78 -9.41
CA LYS A 5 11.30 4.28 -8.16
C LYS A 5 12.36 3.30 -7.71
N HIS A 6 13.63 3.68 -7.84
CA HIS A 6 14.76 2.86 -7.43
C HIS A 6 14.80 2.71 -5.91
N ILE A 7 15.13 1.50 -5.47
CA ILE A 7 15.13 1.12 -4.07
C ILE A 7 16.37 0.29 -3.76
N LYS A 8 16.86 0.41 -2.52
CA LYS A 8 17.94 -0.41 -1.99
C LYS A 8 17.44 -1.75 -1.47
N PHE A 9 16.33 -1.73 -0.73
CA PHE A 9 15.71 -2.95 -0.19
C PHE A 9 14.25 -2.71 0.19
N VAL A 10 13.56 -3.82 0.44
CA VAL A 10 12.18 -3.87 0.92
C VAL A 10 12.16 -4.52 2.30
N GLU A 11 11.41 -3.94 3.23
CA GLU A 11 11.17 -4.47 4.58
C GLU A 11 9.67 -4.65 4.83
N ILE A 12 9.32 -5.65 5.65
CA ILE A 12 7.98 -5.78 6.24
C ILE A 12 7.99 -5.02 7.56
N HIS A 13 7.08 -4.08 7.72
CA HIS A 13 6.98 -3.30 8.94
C HIS A 13 6.60 -4.16 10.14
N HIS A 14 7.17 -3.91 11.32
CA HIS A 14 6.91 -4.74 12.51
C HIS A 14 5.44 -4.74 12.98
N LEU A 15 4.66 -3.71 12.62
CA LEU A 15 3.21 -3.64 12.88
C LEU A 15 2.34 -4.23 11.75
N PHE A 16 2.94 -4.85 10.73
CA PHE A 16 2.20 -5.34 9.56
C PHE A 16 1.02 -6.23 9.94
N THR A 17 1.28 -7.29 10.72
CA THR A 17 0.24 -8.21 11.14
C THR A 17 -0.79 -7.52 12.02
N GLN A 18 -0.34 -6.76 13.02
CA GLN A 18 -1.22 -6.07 13.97
C GLN A 18 -2.19 -5.11 13.28
N ILE A 19 -1.72 -4.30 12.34
CA ILE A 19 -2.57 -3.35 11.63
C ILE A 19 -3.50 -4.08 10.65
N SER A 20 -3.01 -5.12 9.95
CA SER A 20 -3.85 -5.92 9.06
C SER A 20 -5.04 -6.54 9.80
N LEU A 21 -4.79 -7.11 10.99
CA LEU A 21 -5.85 -7.63 11.86
C LEU A 21 -6.83 -6.53 12.30
N ALA A 22 -6.33 -5.36 12.68
CA ALA A 22 -7.16 -4.21 13.06
C ALA A 22 -8.00 -3.64 11.90
N LEU A 23 -7.63 -3.95 10.65
CA LEU A 23 -8.37 -3.59 9.44
C LEU A 23 -9.37 -4.66 8.98
N GLY A 24 -9.47 -5.78 9.70
CA GLY A 24 -10.51 -6.80 9.47
C GLY A 24 -10.00 -8.09 8.80
N PHE A 25 -8.70 -8.22 8.56
CA PHE A 25 -8.12 -9.49 8.13
C PHE A 25 -8.02 -10.47 9.30
N THR A 26 -8.11 -11.76 9.02
CA THR A 26 -7.76 -12.82 9.98
C THR A 26 -6.32 -13.28 9.77
N GLU A 27 -5.76 -14.03 10.73
CA GLU A 27 -4.45 -14.68 10.55
C GLU A 27 -4.46 -15.64 9.36
N GLN A 28 -5.59 -16.33 9.13
CA GLN A 28 -5.75 -17.22 7.98
C GLN A 28 -5.72 -16.46 6.66
N ASP A 29 -6.35 -15.28 6.59
CA ASP A 29 -6.28 -14.43 5.39
C ASP A 29 -4.84 -13.98 5.12
N ILE A 30 -4.10 -13.57 6.15
CA ILE A 30 -2.70 -13.17 6.02
C ILE A 30 -1.83 -14.36 5.57
N ASP A 31 -2.02 -15.53 6.16
CA ASP A 31 -1.27 -16.75 5.82
C ASP A 31 -1.54 -17.20 4.36
N LYS A 32 -2.81 -17.20 3.94
CA LYS A 32 -3.22 -17.49 2.55
C LYS A 32 -2.47 -16.63 1.52
N HIS A 33 -2.09 -15.44 1.93
CA HIS A 33 -1.50 -14.41 1.09
C HIS A 33 0.03 -14.27 1.28
N SER A 34 0.62 -15.02 2.20
CA SER A 34 2.04 -14.93 2.58
C SER A 34 2.99 -15.24 1.42
N THR A 35 2.68 -16.26 0.60
CA THR A 35 3.49 -16.62 -0.58
C THR A 35 3.54 -15.47 -1.59
N ASN A 36 2.38 -14.89 -1.93
CA ASN A 36 2.34 -13.78 -2.88
C ASN A 36 3.03 -12.52 -2.34
N LEU A 37 2.95 -12.27 -1.03
CA LEU A 37 3.72 -11.20 -0.38
C LEU A 37 5.22 -11.43 -0.52
N ALA A 38 5.70 -12.64 -0.25
CA ALA A 38 7.10 -12.99 -0.39
C ALA A 38 7.57 -12.85 -1.84
N GLU A 39 6.77 -13.29 -2.83
CA GLU A 39 7.05 -13.11 -4.25
C GLU A 39 7.10 -11.63 -4.66
N LEU A 40 6.16 -10.81 -4.18
CA LEU A 40 6.12 -9.38 -4.46
C LEU A 40 7.38 -8.67 -3.93
N ILE A 41 7.79 -9.00 -2.71
CA ILE A 41 9.01 -8.49 -2.08
C ILE A 41 10.24 -8.94 -2.85
N ALA A 42 10.33 -10.23 -3.19
CA ALA A 42 11.45 -10.80 -3.94
C ALA A 42 11.57 -10.15 -5.32
N LEU A 43 10.46 -9.91 -6.02
CA LEU A 43 10.43 -9.21 -7.30
C LEU A 43 11.03 -7.81 -7.18
N TRP A 44 10.56 -7.01 -6.21
CA TRP A 44 11.06 -5.66 -5.99
C TRP A 44 12.52 -5.63 -5.58
N GLN A 45 12.96 -6.57 -4.73
CA GLN A 45 14.36 -6.69 -4.33
C GLN A 45 15.26 -7.10 -5.51
N GLN A 46 14.83 -8.07 -6.32
CA GLN A 46 15.61 -8.56 -7.47
C GLN A 46 15.78 -7.48 -8.55
N GLN A 47 14.76 -6.65 -8.77
CA GLN A 47 14.82 -5.62 -9.81
C GLN A 47 15.36 -4.28 -9.31
N GLU A 48 15.51 -4.08 -7.99
CA GLU A 48 16.02 -2.85 -7.36
C GLU A 48 15.18 -1.58 -7.66
N PHE A 49 13.91 -1.77 -8.02
CA PHE A 49 12.94 -0.69 -8.17
C PHE A 49 11.50 -1.19 -7.94
N VAL A 50 10.58 -0.24 -7.75
CA VAL A 50 9.14 -0.46 -7.85
C VAL A 50 8.61 0.34 -9.03
N GLU A 51 7.84 -0.32 -9.91
CA GLU A 51 7.12 0.39 -10.96
C GLU A 51 5.87 1.05 -10.37
N VAL A 52 5.75 2.37 -10.52
CA VAL A 52 4.60 3.17 -10.08
C VAL A 52 3.81 3.63 -11.29
N TYR A 53 2.52 3.30 -11.33
CA TYR A 53 1.64 3.62 -12.44
C TYR A 53 0.57 4.65 -12.08
N VAL A 54 0.18 5.46 -13.08
CA VAL A 54 -0.93 6.41 -12.97
C VAL A 54 -2.22 5.84 -13.57
N GLU A 55 -2.10 5.22 -14.75
CA GLU A 55 -3.23 4.78 -15.57
C GLU A 55 -3.65 3.34 -15.24
N ASN A 56 -4.95 3.10 -15.07
CA ASN A 56 -5.47 1.78 -14.67
C ASN A 56 -5.15 0.66 -15.68
N LYS A 57 -4.85 0.99 -16.94
CA LYS A 57 -4.43 0.01 -17.96
C LYS A 57 -3.06 -0.61 -17.67
N ASP A 58 -2.22 0.09 -16.91
CA ASP A 58 -0.85 -0.34 -16.58
C ASP A 58 -0.83 -1.21 -15.31
N ARG A 59 -2.01 -1.51 -14.75
CA ARG A 59 -2.18 -2.25 -13.49
C ARG A 59 -1.82 -3.72 -13.64
N LEU A 60 -0.78 -4.16 -12.94
CA LEU A 60 -0.30 -5.54 -12.88
C LEU A 60 0.26 -5.85 -11.49
N PHE A 61 0.40 -7.14 -11.17
CA PHE A 61 1.19 -7.58 -10.02
C PHE A 61 2.63 -7.02 -10.11
N GLY A 62 3.23 -6.68 -8.98
CA GLY A 62 4.54 -6.04 -8.94
C GLY A 62 4.54 -4.52 -9.17
N ARG A 63 3.39 -3.92 -9.49
CA ARG A 63 3.28 -2.47 -9.67
C ARG A 63 2.50 -1.82 -8.55
N ALA A 64 2.98 -0.67 -8.11
CA ALA A 64 2.32 0.16 -7.11
C ALA A 64 1.59 1.34 -7.75
N LYS A 65 0.60 1.87 -7.06
CA LYS A 65 -0.09 3.11 -7.42
C LYS A 65 -0.04 4.09 -6.27
N ASP A 66 0.23 5.34 -6.58
CA ASP A 66 0.15 6.44 -5.62
C ASP A 66 -1.30 6.62 -5.15
N SER A 67 -1.52 6.40 -3.87
CA SER A 67 -2.84 6.48 -3.23
C SER A 67 -3.34 7.93 -3.11
N SER A 68 -2.43 8.91 -3.14
CA SER A 68 -2.78 10.35 -3.06
C SER A 68 -3.50 10.86 -4.30
N LEU A 69 -3.41 10.14 -5.43
CA LEU A 69 -4.11 10.47 -6.68
C LEU A 69 -5.64 10.29 -6.58
N ALA A 70 -6.14 9.62 -5.54
CA ALA A 70 -7.57 9.53 -5.30
C ALA A 70 -8.16 10.89 -4.88
N TYR A 71 -9.34 11.23 -5.40
CA TYR A 71 -10.00 12.51 -5.12
C TYR A 71 -10.23 12.71 -3.60
N GLY A 72 -9.71 13.81 -3.06
CA GLY A 72 -9.80 14.16 -1.64
C GLY A 72 -8.89 13.34 -0.71
N ALA A 73 -7.97 12.54 -1.26
CA ALA A 73 -7.03 11.75 -0.47
C ALA A 73 -5.96 12.60 0.23
N SER A 74 -5.64 13.78 -0.30
CA SER A 74 -4.79 14.77 0.38
C SER A 74 -5.53 15.41 1.55
N PRO A 75 -4.86 15.62 2.71
CA PRO A 75 -3.43 15.37 2.96
C PRO A 75 -3.09 13.93 3.39
N TYR A 76 -4.09 13.12 3.68
CA TYR A 76 -3.94 11.84 4.39
C TYR A 76 -3.07 10.79 3.69
N TYR A 77 -3.13 10.70 2.35
CA TYR A 77 -2.45 9.63 1.60
C TYR A 77 -1.15 10.09 0.91
N ILE A 78 -0.63 11.26 1.25
CA ILE A 78 0.66 11.72 0.72
C ILE A 78 1.75 10.73 1.14
N GLY A 79 2.52 10.25 0.16
CA GLY A 79 3.59 9.26 0.38
C GLY A 79 3.09 7.82 0.58
N LEU A 80 1.79 7.57 0.47
CA LEU A 80 1.23 6.22 0.52
C LEU A 80 1.05 5.66 -0.89
N TYR A 81 1.50 4.43 -1.07
CA TYR A 81 1.28 3.67 -2.29
C TYR A 81 0.58 2.37 -1.94
N HIS A 82 -0.14 1.81 -2.91
CA HIS A 82 -0.73 0.49 -2.76
C HIS A 82 -0.36 -0.41 -3.94
N ALA A 83 -0.14 -1.68 -3.65
CA ALA A 83 0.09 -2.73 -4.64
C ALA A 83 -0.85 -3.89 -4.38
N ARG A 84 -1.11 -4.69 -5.42
CA ARG A 84 -1.94 -5.90 -5.30
C ARG A 84 -1.11 -7.05 -4.75
N LEU A 85 -1.77 -7.87 -3.95
CA LEU A 85 -1.21 -9.11 -3.49
C LEU A 85 -1.75 -10.34 -4.22
N SER A 86 -2.65 -10.15 -5.17
CA SER A 86 -3.18 -11.20 -6.05
C SER A 86 -2.81 -10.91 -7.50
N TYR A 87 -2.51 -11.96 -8.27
CA TYR A 87 -2.30 -11.88 -9.71
C TYR A 87 -3.60 -11.68 -10.48
N GLU A 88 -4.71 -12.17 -9.94
CA GLU A 88 -6.01 -12.26 -10.62
C GLU A 88 -7.04 -11.29 -10.03
N GLU A 89 -6.99 -11.08 -8.72
CA GLU A 89 -7.99 -10.33 -7.99
C GLU A 89 -7.59 -8.88 -7.73
N ASN A 90 -8.59 -8.05 -7.40
CA ASN A 90 -8.34 -6.66 -7.01
C ASN A 90 -7.79 -6.54 -5.59
N ASP A 91 -8.16 -7.48 -4.74
CA ASP A 91 -7.86 -7.52 -3.32
C ASP A 91 -7.19 -8.85 -2.95
N PRO A 92 -6.48 -8.89 -1.81
CA PRO A 92 -6.14 -7.74 -0.98
C PRO A 92 -5.04 -6.88 -1.60
N LEU A 93 -4.98 -5.64 -1.14
CA LEU A 93 -3.87 -4.72 -1.37
C LEU A 93 -2.88 -4.80 -0.22
N VAL A 94 -1.66 -4.37 -0.49
CA VAL A 94 -0.72 -3.92 0.54
C VAL A 94 -0.47 -2.44 0.41
N VAL A 95 -0.42 -1.74 1.54
CA VAL A 95 0.05 -0.37 1.62
C VAL A 95 1.55 -0.37 1.86
N LEU A 96 2.27 0.50 1.15
CA LEU A 96 3.70 0.69 1.29
C LEU A 96 4.07 2.18 1.27
N THR A 97 5.22 2.51 1.85
CA THR A 97 5.83 3.84 1.82
C THR A 97 7.26 3.74 1.30
N PHE A 98 7.75 4.80 0.64
CA PHE A 98 9.16 4.96 0.32
C PHE A 98 9.82 5.84 1.40
N ASN A 99 10.81 5.31 2.08
CA ASN A 99 11.64 6.09 2.99
C ASN A 99 12.83 6.64 2.20
N TYR A 100 13.24 7.88 2.47
CA TYR A 100 14.37 8.54 1.79
C TYR A 100 14.23 8.63 0.27
N GLU A 101 13.00 8.85 -0.22
CA GLU A 101 12.67 8.82 -1.65
C GLU A 101 13.55 9.74 -2.53
N ASP A 102 14.04 10.85 -1.97
CA ASP A 102 14.93 11.80 -2.63
C ASP A 102 16.38 11.27 -2.81
N ASN A 103 16.72 10.10 -2.26
CA ASN A 103 18.04 9.48 -2.34
C ASN A 103 17.94 8.00 -2.74
N PRO A 104 18.00 7.67 -4.04
CA PRO A 104 17.87 6.30 -4.55
C PRO A 104 18.79 5.27 -3.88
N GLU A 105 20.01 5.65 -3.48
CA GLU A 105 20.97 4.75 -2.83
C GLU A 105 20.58 4.38 -1.40
N GLN A 106 19.65 5.14 -0.80
CA GLN A 106 19.13 4.94 0.55
C GLN A 106 17.64 4.63 0.56
N THR A 107 16.94 4.76 -0.58
CA THR A 107 15.51 4.55 -0.65
C THR A 107 15.14 3.14 -0.22
N THR A 108 14.27 3.02 0.78
CA THR A 108 13.73 1.72 1.23
C THR A 108 12.22 1.69 1.07
N VAL A 109 11.68 0.51 0.78
CA VAL A 109 10.23 0.30 0.78
C VAL A 109 9.83 -0.35 2.09
N SER A 110 8.94 0.30 2.83
CA SER A 110 8.32 -0.27 4.02
C SER A 110 6.93 -0.80 3.67
N VAL A 111 6.73 -2.11 3.67
CA VAL A 111 5.41 -2.73 3.48
C VAL A 111 4.67 -2.69 4.81
N ARG A 112 3.59 -1.90 4.86
CA ARG A 112 2.97 -1.43 6.10
C ARG A 112 1.89 -2.35 6.64
N PHE A 113 0.96 -2.80 5.80
CA PHE A 113 -0.18 -3.67 6.17
C PHE A 113 -0.97 -4.12 4.93
N MET A 114 -1.78 -5.16 5.10
CA MET A 114 -2.82 -5.56 4.16
C MET A 114 -4.09 -4.73 4.36
N VAL A 115 -4.79 -4.46 3.27
CA VAL A 115 -6.07 -3.73 3.26
C VAL A 115 -6.87 -4.15 2.04
N ASP A 116 -8.19 -4.17 2.12
CA ASP A 116 -9.03 -4.25 0.92
C ASP A 116 -9.28 -2.85 0.34
N HIS A 117 -9.68 -2.81 -0.93
CA HIS A 117 -9.90 -1.59 -1.67
C HIS A 117 -10.97 -0.69 -1.05
N ASP A 118 -12.06 -1.25 -0.52
CA ASP A 118 -13.16 -0.45 0.03
C ASP A 118 -12.81 0.10 1.42
N THR A 119 -12.02 -0.63 2.21
CA THR A 119 -11.46 -0.14 3.47
C THR A 119 -10.46 1.00 3.22
N LEU A 120 -9.71 0.99 2.10
CA LEU A 120 -8.77 2.05 1.76
C LEU A 120 -9.43 3.25 1.05
N PHE A 121 -10.45 3.03 0.21
CA PHE A 121 -11.01 4.05 -0.68
C PHE A 121 -12.52 4.27 -0.57
N GLY A 122 -13.18 3.63 0.40
CA GLY A 122 -14.62 3.61 0.59
C GLY A 122 -15.35 2.74 -0.44
N THR A 123 -16.52 2.24 -0.06
CA THR A 123 -17.45 1.60 -1.02
C THR A 123 -17.96 2.62 -2.04
N LYS A 124 -18.68 2.13 -3.06
CA LYS A 124 -19.31 3.00 -4.07
C LYS A 124 -20.24 4.05 -3.45
N GLU A 125 -21.00 3.66 -2.44
CA GLU A 125 -21.98 4.51 -1.75
C GLU A 125 -21.28 5.51 -0.83
N GLU A 126 -20.26 5.07 -0.10
CA GLU A 126 -19.53 5.90 0.86
C GLU A 126 -18.77 7.04 0.16
N LYS A 127 -18.35 6.85 -1.09
CA LYS A 127 -17.65 7.88 -1.89
C LYS A 127 -18.45 9.17 -2.08
N PHE A 128 -19.78 9.12 -1.95
CA PHE A 128 -20.63 10.30 -2.00
C PHE A 128 -20.76 11.02 -0.65
N ILE A 129 -20.32 10.38 0.45
CA ILE A 129 -20.43 10.90 1.81
C ILE A 129 -19.07 11.44 2.25
N GLN A 130 -18.85 12.76 2.07
CA GLN A 130 -17.55 13.40 2.32
C GLN A 130 -17.00 13.13 3.73
N GLN A 131 -17.86 13.19 4.75
CA GLN A 131 -17.44 12.93 6.13
C GLN A 131 -16.97 11.48 6.31
N ARG A 132 -17.67 10.51 5.71
CA ARG A 132 -17.28 9.11 5.76
C ARG A 132 -15.93 8.87 5.09
N MET A 133 -15.73 9.48 3.92
CA MET A 133 -14.45 9.41 3.22
C MET A 133 -13.30 10.03 4.02
N LYS A 134 -13.55 11.13 4.74
CA LYS A 134 -12.58 11.74 5.65
C LYS A 134 -12.22 10.80 6.81
N ASP A 135 -13.22 10.14 7.40
CA ASP A 135 -13.01 9.23 8.53
C ASP A 135 -12.20 7.99 8.11
N ILE A 136 -12.48 7.43 6.94
CA ILE A 136 -11.70 6.33 6.35
C ILE A 136 -10.23 6.72 6.20
N ARG A 137 -9.97 7.86 5.55
CA ARG A 137 -8.60 8.33 5.29
C ARG A 137 -7.85 8.66 6.58
N LYS A 138 -8.54 9.30 7.53
CA LYS A 138 -7.97 9.61 8.84
C LYS A 138 -7.59 8.33 9.59
N ARG A 139 -8.45 7.30 9.57
CA ARG A 139 -8.15 6.01 10.20
C ARG A 139 -6.89 5.37 9.62
N ILE A 140 -6.74 5.39 8.30
CA ILE A 140 -5.56 4.85 7.62
C ILE A 140 -4.31 5.67 7.96
N ASP A 141 -4.40 7.01 7.92
CA ASP A 141 -3.29 7.88 8.33
C ASP A 141 -2.91 7.65 9.80
N ASP A 142 -3.86 7.51 10.72
CA ASP A 142 -3.59 7.25 12.13
C ASP A 142 -2.78 5.93 12.32
N PHE A 143 -3.02 4.89 11.51
CA PHE A 143 -2.19 3.67 11.50
C PHE A 143 -0.79 3.91 10.93
N ILE A 144 -0.66 4.72 9.88
CA ILE A 144 0.65 5.11 9.34
C ILE A 144 1.45 5.88 10.39
N GLN A 145 0.84 6.88 11.03
CA GLN A 145 1.47 7.65 12.10
C GLN A 145 1.84 6.78 13.30
N LEU A 146 1.01 5.79 13.64
CA LEU A 146 1.34 4.83 14.69
C LEU A 146 2.64 4.07 14.37
N GLY A 147 2.78 3.53 13.16
CA GLY A 147 3.99 2.82 12.75
C GLY A 147 5.20 3.73 12.50
N ASN A 148 5.04 5.05 12.47
CA ASN A 148 6.16 5.99 12.35
C ASN A 148 6.73 6.39 13.73
N LYS A 149 6.03 6.06 14.82
CA LYS A 149 6.52 6.30 16.19
C LYS A 149 7.54 5.23 16.54
N LYS A 150 8.75 5.67 16.89
CA LYS A 150 9.86 4.82 17.35
C LYS A 150 9.61 4.25 18.74
#